data_AF-A0A634SJA3-F1
#
_entry.id   AF-A0A634SJA3-F1
#
_cell.length_a   1.000
_cell.length_b   1.000
_cell.length_c   1.000
_cell.angle_alpha   90.00
_cell.angle_beta   90.00
_cell.angle_gamma   90.00
#
_symmetry.space_group_name_H-M   'P 1'
#
loop_
_entity.id
_entity.type
_entity.pdbx_description
1 polymer ?
#
loop_
_entity_poly.entity_id
_entity_poly.type
_entity_poly.pdbx_seq_one_letter_code
_entity_poly.pdbx_strand_id
1 'polypeptide(L)'
;SRYAAAKETYSVAERSHTNALQLTELYEQEFQLGQKSLLDLISSRNEAFQAYVSMIDSKYSLYILKLQQLSLIFHLMDYLKGNTESELNVMK
;
A
#
# COMPACT_ATOMS: atom_id res chain seq x y z
N SER A 1 9.78 -10.68 -3.02
CA SER A 1 8.85 -10.65 -4.17
C SER A 1 8.25 -9.26 -4.31
N ARG A 2 7.70 -8.88 -5.48
CA ARG A 2 7.07 -7.55 -5.69
C ARG A 2 5.94 -7.27 -4.69
N TYR A 3 5.15 -8.30 -4.35
CA TYR A 3 4.11 -8.22 -3.32
C TYR A 3 4.67 -7.89 -1.92
N ALA A 4 5.78 -8.53 -1.52
CA ALA A 4 6.42 -8.24 -0.22
C ALA A 4 6.93 -6.79 -0.15
N ALA A 5 7.56 -6.30 -1.22
CA ALA A 5 8.00 -4.90 -1.30
C ALA A 5 6.81 -3.93 -1.21
N ALA A 6 5.72 -4.19 -1.95
CA ALA A 6 4.52 -3.35 -1.88
C ALA A 6 3.84 -3.37 -0.51
N LYS A 7 3.91 -4.50 0.22
CA LYS A 7 3.41 -4.60 1.60
C LYS A 7 4.21 -3.68 2.53
N GLU A 8 5.53 -3.66 2.37
CA GLU A 8 6.40 -2.74 3.11
C GLU A 8 6.14 -1.28 2.73
N THR A 9 6.01 -0.97 1.43
CA THR A 9 5.65 0.38 0.95
C THR A 9 4.34 0.85 1.56
N TYR A 10 3.30 0.02 1.56
CA TYR A 10 2.02 0.36 2.20
C TYR A 10 2.20 0.61 3.71
N SER A 11 2.96 -0.23 4.42
CA SER A 11 3.21 -0.05 5.86
C SER A 11 3.98 1.24 6.17
N VAL A 12 4.90 1.67 5.30
CA VAL A 12 5.60 2.95 5.44
C VAL A 12 4.65 4.11 5.18
N ALA A 13 3.83 4.03 4.13
CA ALA A 13 2.86 5.08 3.79
C ALA A 13 1.78 5.25 4.86
N GLU A 14 1.29 4.15 5.45
CA GLU A 14 0.33 4.16 6.56
C GLU A 14 0.91 4.84 7.81
N ARG A 15 2.16 4.53 8.17
CA ARG A 15 2.88 5.22 9.26
C ARG A 15 3.09 6.69 8.96
N SER A 16 3.48 7.04 7.73
CA SER A 16 3.67 8.43 7.31
C SER A 16 2.37 9.23 7.41
N HIS A 17 1.24 8.67 6.98
CA HIS A 17 -0.07 9.31 7.11
C HIS A 17 -0.46 9.50 8.59
N THR A 18 -0.26 8.49 9.42
CA THR A 18 -0.55 8.57 10.87
C THR A 18 0.28 9.66 11.54
N ASN A 19 1.58 9.72 11.24
CA ASN A 19 2.47 10.74 11.79
C ASN A 19 2.07 12.15 11.33
N ALA A 20 1.68 12.30 10.06
CA ALA A 20 1.25 13.60 9.52
C ALA A 20 -0.07 14.09 10.16
N LEU A 21 -0.99 13.18 10.49
CA LEU A 21 -2.19 13.54 11.26
C LEU A 21 -1.84 14.02 12.66
N GLN A 22 -0.99 13.30 13.40
CA GLN A 22 -0.55 13.70 14.73
C GLN A 22 0.19 15.05 14.71
N LEU A 23 1.02 15.29 13.69
CA LEU A 23 1.70 16.56 13.51
C LEU A 23 0.72 17.70 13.24
N THR A 24 -0.32 17.45 12.45
CA THR A 24 -1.38 18.43 12.18
C THR A 24 -2.14 18.80 13.44
N GLU A 25 -2.46 17.81 14.30
CA GLU A 25 -3.11 18.05 15.59
C GLU A 25 -2.24 18.94 16.50
N LEU A 26 -0.93 18.70 16.53
CA LEU A 26 0.02 19.54 17.27
C LEU A 26 0.04 20.98 16.71
N TYR A 27 0.10 21.12 15.39
CA TYR A 27 0.12 22.44 14.74
C TYR A 27 -1.17 23.22 14.99
N GLU A 28 -2.31 22.52 15.11
CA GLU A 28 -3.58 23.13 15.46
C GLU A 28 -3.55 23.68 16.90
N GLN A 29 -2.98 22.94 17.85
CA GLN A 29 -2.79 23.43 19.21
C GLN A 29 -1.85 24.64 19.26
N GLU A 30 -0.70 24.58 18.60
CA GLU A 30 0.25 25.69 18.56
C GLU A 30 -0.30 26.94 17.86
N PHE A 31 -1.13 26.76 16.82
CA PHE A 31 -1.85 27.86 16.17
C PHE A 31 -2.84 28.53 17.12
N GLN A 32 -3.61 27.75 17.89
CA GLN A 32 -4.54 28.29 18.90
C GLN A 32 -3.82 29.07 19.99
N LEU A 33 -2.57 28.70 20.32
CA LEU A 33 -1.70 29.41 21.26
C LEU A 33 -0.97 30.61 20.63
N GLY A 34 -1.16 30.87 19.33
CA GLY A 34 -0.48 31.94 18.59
C GLY A 34 1.00 31.68 18.32
N GLN A 35 1.48 30.45 18.50
CA GLN A 35 2.87 30.05 18.31
C GLN A 35 3.19 29.64 16.87
N LYS A 36 2.17 29.23 16.11
CA LYS A 36 2.25 28.92 14.68
C LYS A 36 1.37 29.86 13.86
N SER A 37 1.78 30.11 12.64
CA SER A 37 0.97 30.88 11.70
C SER A 37 -0.15 30.01 11.10
N LEU A 38 -1.17 30.66 10.55
CA LEU A 38 -2.21 29.96 9.78
C LEU A 38 -1.60 29.21 8.58
N LEU A 39 -0.53 29.76 7.99
CA LEU A 39 0.16 29.13 6.87
C LEU A 39 0.83 27.81 7.29
N ASP A 40 1.42 27.75 8.48
CA ASP A 40 2.01 26.53 9.03
C ASP A 40 0.93 25.45 9.21
N LEU A 41 -0.22 25.83 9.80
CA LEU A 41 -1.35 24.93 9.99
C LEU A 41 -1.88 24.40 8.65
N ILE A 42 -2.09 25.27 7.66
CA ILE A 42 -2.54 24.85 6.32
C ILE A 42 -1.52 23.92 5.65
N SER A 43 -0.23 24.21 5.80
CA SER A 43 0.84 23.38 5.25
C SER A 43 0.83 21.98 5.86
N SER A 44 0.72 21.87 7.19
CA SER A 44 0.62 20.57 7.87
C SER A 44 -0.61 19.76 7.42
N ARG A 45 -1.77 20.42 7.25
CA ARG A 45 -2.99 19.78 6.73
C ARG A 45 -2.81 19.27 5.31
N ASN A 46 -2.13 20.04 4.46
CA ASN A 46 -1.82 19.60 3.10
C ASN A 46 -0.88 18.39 3.11
N GLU A 47 0.16 18.39 3.94
CA GLU A 47 1.06 17.23 4.11
C GLU A 47 0.31 15.98 4.56
N ALA A 48 -0.60 16.10 5.53
CA ALA A 48 -1.45 14.99 5.97
C ALA A 48 -2.34 14.45 4.84
N PHE A 49 -2.89 15.34 4.01
CA PHE A 49 -3.68 14.97 2.84
C PHE A 49 -2.84 14.26 1.77
N GLN A 50 -1.64 14.75 1.46
CA GLN A 50 -0.74 14.09 0.51
C GLN A 50 -0.29 12.70 0.99
N ALA A 51 -0.03 12.57 2.30
CA ALA A 51 0.30 11.29 2.91
C ALA A 51 -0.90 10.31 2.85
N TYR A 52 -2.13 10.81 3.04
CA TYR A 52 -3.35 10.02 2.85
C TYR A 52 -3.49 9.48 1.43
N VAL A 53 -3.34 10.35 0.42
CA VAL A 53 -3.37 9.95 -1.00
C VAL A 53 -2.33 8.86 -1.27
N SER A 54 -1.09 9.06 -0.82
CA SER A 54 0.00 8.10 -0.98
C SER A 54 -0.26 6.75 -0.30
N MET A 55 -0.89 6.77 0.89
CA MET A 55 -1.32 5.56 1.59
C MET A 55 -2.38 4.80 0.79
N ILE A 56 -3.36 5.50 0.23
CA ILE A 56 -4.41 4.89 -0.59
C ILE A 56 -3.82 4.27 -1.86
N ASP A 57 -2.94 4.98 -2.56
CA ASP A 57 -2.30 4.49 -3.78
C ASP A 57 -1.44 3.25 -3.53
N SER A 58 -0.67 3.24 -2.44
CA SER A 58 0.14 2.08 -2.05
C SER A 58 -0.73 0.88 -1.63
N LYS A 59 -1.89 1.12 -1.00
CA LYS A 59 -2.88 0.07 -0.67
C LYS A 59 -3.42 -0.62 -1.91
N TYR A 60 -3.83 0.15 -2.91
CA TYR A 60 -4.34 -0.42 -4.16
C TYR A 60 -3.24 -1.11 -4.97
N SER A 61 -2.02 -0.56 -4.96
CA SER A 61 -0.85 -1.21 -5.56
C SER A 61 -0.58 -2.59 -4.92
N LEU A 62 -0.70 -2.70 -3.59
CA LEU A 62 -0.59 -3.96 -2.87
C LEU A 62 -1.67 -4.97 -3.31
N TYR A 63 -2.91 -4.53 -3.47
CA TYR A 63 -4.00 -5.40 -3.94
C TYR A 63 -3.77 -5.91 -5.37
N ILE A 64 -3.36 -5.04 -6.28
CA ILE A 64 -3.03 -5.43 -7.66
C ILE A 64 -1.93 -6.49 -7.67
N LEU A 65 -0.86 -6.28 -6.91
CA LEU A 65 0.26 -7.22 -6.85
C LEU A 65 -0.13 -8.55 -6.21
N LYS A 66 -1.04 -8.54 -5.23
CA LYS A 66 -1.60 -9.77 -4.65
C LYS A 66 -2.37 -10.57 -5.70
N LEU A 67 -3.22 -9.90 -6.49
CA LEU A 67 -3.98 -10.54 -7.57
C LEU A 67 -3.05 -11.11 -8.65
N GLN A 68 -2.00 -10.38 -9.04
CA GLN A 68 -1.01 -10.87 -9.98
C GLN A 68 -0.28 -12.12 -9.45
N GLN A 69 0.09 -12.13 -8.17
CA GLN A 69 0.71 -13.30 -7.54
C GLN A 69 -0.23 -14.51 -7.53
N LEU A 70 -1.51 -14.32 -7.20
CA LEU A 70 -2.52 -15.38 -7.23
C LEU A 70 -2.74 -15.91 -8.66
N SER A 71 -2.79 -15.02 -9.65
CA SER A 71 -2.89 -15.41 -11.06
C SER A 71 -1.70 -16.27 -11.49
N LEU A 72 -0.47 -15.89 -11.14
CA LEU A 72 0.73 -16.68 -11.44
C LEU A 72 0.67 -18.07 -10.81
N ILE A 73 0.22 -18.17 -9.55
CA ILE A 73 0.02 -19.46 -8.87
C ILE A 73 -1.04 -20.29 -9.60
N PHE A 74 -2.16 -19.69 -9.99
CA PHE A 74 -3.21 -20.39 -10.73
C PHE A 74 -2.69 -20.97 -12.05
N HIS A 75 -1.99 -20.18 -12.87
CA HIS A 75 -1.41 -20.65 -14.13
C HIS A 75 -0.39 -21.77 -13.91
N LEU A 76 0.41 -21.68 -12.84
CA LEU A 76 1.35 -22.74 -12.48
C LEU A 76 0.62 -24.04 -12.13
N MET A 77 -0.44 -23.97 -11.32
CA MET A 77 -1.24 -25.15 -10.97
C MET A 77 -1.91 -25.77 -12.20
N ASP A 78 -2.46 -24.95 -13.08
CA ASP A 78 -3.11 -25.41 -14.31
C ASP A 78 -2.11 -26.12 -15.24
N TYR A 79 -0.92 -25.53 -15.40
CA TYR A 79 0.18 -26.15 -16.14
C TYR A 79 0.60 -27.50 -15.55
N LEU A 80 0.80 -27.58 -14.24
CA LEU A 80 1.18 -28.83 -13.55
C LEU A 80 0.10 -29.91 -13.67
N LYS A 81 -1.18 -29.52 -13.68
CA LYS A 81 -2.31 -30.44 -13.89
C LYS A 81 -2.35 -30.97 -15.33
N GLY A 82 -2.20 -30.11 -16.33
CA GLY A 82 -2.16 -30.53 -17.74
C GLY A 82 -0.99 -31.46 -18.05
N ASN A 83 0.15 -31.28 -17.38
CA ASN A 83 1.31 -32.15 -17.55
C ASN A 83 1.09 -33.55 -16.95
N THR A 84 0.43 -33.64 -15.79
CA THR A 84 0.13 -34.94 -15.16
C THR A 84 -0.90 -35.75 -15.96
N GLU A 85 -1.87 -35.09 -16.62
CA GLU A 85 -2.81 -35.76 -17.52
C GLU A 85 -2.14 -36.24 -18.83
N SER A 86 -1.16 -35.50 -19.36
CA SER A 86 -0.38 -35.93 -20.54
C SER A 86 0.49 -37.15 -20.25
N GLU A 87 1.17 -37.22 -19.10
CA GLU A 87 2.02 -38.36 -18.75
C GLU A 87 1.22 -39.67 -18.58
N LEU A 88 0.01 -39.60 -18.01
CA LEU A 88 -0.90 -40.75 -17.88
C LEU A 88 -1.43 -41.27 -19.22
N ASN A 89 -1.51 -40.41 -20.24
CA ASN A 89 -2.00 -40.78 -21.57
C ASN A 89 -0.91 -41.38 -22.46
N VAL A 90 0.37 -41.11 -22.17
CA VAL A 90 1.52 -41.71 -22.86
C VAL A 90 1.86 -43.11 -22.30
N MET A 91 1.44 -43.44 -21.07
CA MET A 91 1.64 -44.76 -20.45
C MET A 91 0.50 -45.77 -20.71
N LYS A 92 -0.53 -45.41 -21.49
CA LYS A 92 -1.59 -46.34 -21.95
C LYS A 92 -1.35 -46.76 -23.40
#